data_AF-A0A1I4GNT5-F1
#
_entry.id   AF-A0A1I4GNT5-F1
#
_cell.length_a   1.000
_cell.length_b   1.000
_cell.length_c   1.000
_cell.angle_alpha   90.00
_cell.angle_beta   90.00
_cell.angle_gamma   90.00
#
_symmetry.space_group_name_H-M   'P 1'
#
loop_
_entity.id
_entity.type
_entity.pdbx_description
1 polymer ?
#
loop_
_entity_poly.entity_id
_entity_poly.type
_entity_poly.pdbx_seq_one_letter_code
_entity_poly.pdbx_strand_id
1 'polypeptide(L)'
;MSDFMARPEAGFLLAALAVFVLGMYLLSRVLQALIARAFKPRATPTPEEPSDAVIVDGSNVMYWKDGEPDLDVVIEVLAKLFNAGLSPGVMFDANAGYLVSERYMHDGAFAKRLGVPKANVLVVPKGTPADATILKAARDMGGRVVTNDRFRDWAEEYPEVLEDGFLIKGGYQEGKLWLSA
;
A
#
# COMPACT_ATOMS: atom_id res chain seq x y z
N MET A 1 -63.07 -1.40 15.66
CA MET A 1 -61.65 -1.41 15.23
C MET A 1 -61.54 -1.68 13.72
N SER A 2 -62.37 -1.03 12.88
CA SER A 2 -62.56 -1.43 11.48
C SER A 2 -62.72 -0.29 10.47
N ASP A 3 -62.60 0.99 10.88
CA ASP A 3 -62.78 2.15 9.98
C ASP A 3 -61.47 2.75 9.44
N PHE A 4 -60.32 2.19 9.82
CA PHE A 4 -59.03 2.68 9.32
C PHE A 4 -58.69 2.15 7.91
N MET A 5 -59.30 1.04 7.49
CA MET A 5 -59.03 0.34 6.21
C MET A 5 -59.90 0.83 5.03
N ALA A 6 -60.92 1.67 5.24
CA ALA A 6 -61.84 2.13 4.19
C ALA A 6 -61.43 3.48 3.56
N ARG A 7 -60.24 3.99 3.89
CA ARG A 7 -59.74 5.30 3.47
C ARG A 7 -58.70 5.13 2.34
N PRO A 8 -59.01 5.47 1.07
CA PRO A 8 -58.12 5.23 -0.08
C PRO A 8 -56.75 5.89 0.06
N GLU A 9 -56.64 6.95 0.86
CA GLU A 9 -55.38 7.61 1.23
C GLU A 9 -54.43 6.69 2.01
N ALA A 10 -54.93 5.76 2.83
CA ALA A 10 -54.10 4.85 3.62
C ALA A 10 -53.41 3.80 2.72
N GLY A 11 -54.10 3.29 1.69
CA GLY A 11 -53.52 2.36 0.73
C GLY A 11 -52.40 3.00 -0.11
N PHE A 12 -52.59 4.26 -0.52
CA PHE A 12 -51.56 5.02 -1.25
C PHE A 12 -50.33 5.30 -0.38
N LEU A 13 -50.53 5.68 0.89
CA LEU A 13 -49.43 5.91 1.83
C LEU A 13 -48.62 4.64 2.10
N LEU A 14 -49.28 3.49 2.24
CA LEU A 14 -48.61 2.19 2.40
C LEU A 14 -47.82 1.79 1.15
N ALA A 15 -48.37 2.00 -0.05
CA ALA A 15 -47.66 1.73 -1.30
C ALA A 15 -46.45 2.65 -1.49
N ALA A 16 -46.58 3.95 -1.21
CA ALA A 16 -45.48 4.91 -1.28
C ALA A 16 -44.36 4.58 -0.29
N LEU A 17 -44.72 4.18 0.94
CA LEU A 17 -43.76 3.73 1.94
C LEU A 17 -43.02 2.47 1.50
N ALA A 18 -43.72 1.50 0.91
CA ALA A 18 -43.12 0.27 0.41
C ALA A 18 -42.10 0.53 -0.71
N VAL A 19 -42.42 1.42 -1.66
CA VAL A 19 -41.50 1.82 -2.74
C VAL A 19 -40.29 2.56 -2.17
N PHE A 20 -40.48 3.44 -1.18
CA PHE A 20 -39.40 4.16 -0.54
C PHE A 20 -38.44 3.21 0.20
N VAL A 21 -38.96 2.27 0.99
CA VAL A 21 -38.16 1.25 1.69
C VAL A 21 -37.41 0.36 0.69
N LEU A 22 -38.07 -0.04 -0.40
CA LEU A 22 -37.42 -0.82 -1.46
C LEU A 22 -36.29 -0.02 -2.15
N GLY A 23 -36.51 1.27 -2.41
CA GLY A 23 -35.50 2.17 -2.96
C GLY A 23 -34.30 2.33 -2.03
N MET A 24 -34.52 2.51 -0.73
CA MET A 24 -33.45 2.56 0.27
C MET A 24 -32.67 1.24 0.34
N TYR A 25 -33.36 0.10 0.28
CA TYR A 25 -32.72 -1.22 0.25
C TYR A 25 -31.82 -1.39 -0.98
N LEU A 26 -32.32 -1.07 -2.17
CA LEU A 26 -31.52 -1.14 -3.40
C LEU A 26 -30.33 -0.18 -3.37
N LEU A 27 -30.52 1.05 -2.90
CA LEU A 27 -29.44 2.03 -2.75
C LEU A 27 -28.35 1.52 -1.78
N SER A 28 -28.76 0.90 -0.66
CA SER A 28 -27.82 0.31 0.30
C SER A 28 -27.00 -0.83 -0.32
N ARG A 29 -27.59 -1.65 -1.20
CA ARG A 29 -26.89 -2.72 -1.91
C ARG A 29 -25.86 -2.17 -2.89
N VAL A 30 -26.20 -1.10 -3.59
CA VAL A 30 -25.26 -0.39 -4.49
C VAL A 30 -24.10 0.18 -3.68
N LEU A 31 -24.38 0.87 -2.56
CA LEU A 31 -23.35 1.44 -1.72
C LEU A 31 -22.44 0.35 -1.11
N GLN A 32 -23.01 -0.75 -0.62
CA GLN A 32 -22.26 -1.92 -0.15
C GLN A 32 -21.38 -2.52 -1.24
N ALA A 33 -21.86 -2.62 -2.49
CA ALA A 33 -21.08 -3.13 -3.61
C ALA A 33 -19.93 -2.19 -4.01
N LEU A 34 -20.14 -0.88 -3.95
CA LEU A 34 -19.11 0.12 -4.21
C LEU A 34 -18.02 0.10 -3.11
N ILE A 35 -18.43 0.00 -1.84
CA ILE A 35 -17.52 -0.16 -0.70
C ILE A 35 -16.77 -1.49 -0.84
N ALA A 36 -17.44 -2.61 -1.10
CA ALA A 36 -16.81 -3.91 -1.26
C ALA A 36 -15.85 -3.98 -2.46
N ARG A 37 -16.07 -3.18 -3.52
CA ARG A 37 -15.12 -3.02 -4.63
C ARG A 37 -13.90 -2.19 -4.24
N ALA A 38 -14.10 -1.09 -3.51
CA ALA A 38 -13.01 -0.23 -3.02
C ALA A 38 -12.14 -0.93 -1.96
N PHE A 39 -12.73 -1.81 -1.17
CA PHE A 39 -12.09 -2.56 -0.09
C PHE A 39 -11.93 -4.04 -0.40
N LYS A 40 -12.06 -4.46 -1.67
CA LYS A 40 -11.88 -5.87 -2.01
C LYS A 40 -10.41 -6.21 -1.70
N PRO A 41 -10.12 -7.05 -0.70
CA PRO A 41 -8.75 -7.53 -0.53
C PRO A 41 -8.39 -8.19 -1.86
N ARG A 42 -7.25 -7.76 -2.44
CA ARG A 42 -6.72 -8.40 -3.64
C ARG A 42 -6.62 -9.89 -3.29
N ALA A 43 -7.32 -10.73 -4.05
CA ALA A 43 -7.21 -12.17 -3.87
C ALA A 43 -5.71 -12.50 -3.88
N THR A 44 -5.28 -13.33 -2.94
CA THR A 44 -3.91 -13.86 -2.93
C THR A 44 -3.60 -14.31 -4.36
N PRO A 45 -2.60 -13.73 -5.03
CA PRO A 45 -2.28 -14.11 -6.38
C PRO A 45 -2.02 -15.62 -6.40
N THR A 46 -2.69 -16.32 -7.29
CA THR A 46 -2.30 -17.69 -7.64
C THR A 46 -0.82 -17.64 -8.06
N PRO A 47 0.02 -18.64 -7.71
CA PRO A 47 1.47 -18.62 -7.96
C PRO A 47 1.94 -18.41 -9.41
N GLU A 48 1.02 -18.31 -10.38
CA GLU A 48 1.31 -18.28 -11.82
C GLU A 48 1.41 -16.88 -12.45
N GLU A 49 0.88 -15.81 -11.82
CA GLU A 49 1.08 -14.43 -12.33
C GLU A 49 1.99 -13.62 -11.40
N PRO A 50 3.10 -13.05 -11.90
CA PRO A 50 3.98 -12.21 -11.10
C PRO A 50 3.21 -11.00 -10.54
N SER A 51 3.24 -10.81 -9.23
CA SER A 51 2.64 -9.64 -8.59
C SER A 51 3.33 -8.36 -9.07
N ASP A 52 2.55 -7.33 -9.37
CA ASP A 52 3.05 -5.98 -9.62
C ASP A 52 3.45 -5.25 -8.33
N ALA A 53 3.20 -5.86 -7.16
CA ALA A 53 3.55 -5.31 -5.86
C ALA A 53 5.07 -5.22 -5.66
N VAL A 54 5.54 -4.07 -5.19
CA VAL A 54 6.92 -3.84 -4.83
C VAL A 54 6.98 -3.10 -3.50
N ILE A 55 7.79 -3.60 -2.56
CA ILE A 55 8.06 -2.91 -1.30
C ILE A 55 9.43 -2.24 -1.40
N VAL A 56 9.45 -0.92 -1.27
CA VAL A 56 10.66 -0.11 -1.26
C VAL A 56 11.12 0.06 0.17
N ASP A 57 12.35 -0.36 0.45
CA ASP A 57 13.03 -0.05 1.71
C ASP A 57 13.53 1.40 1.66
N GLY A 58 12.69 2.33 2.12
CA GLY A 58 12.96 3.76 2.07
C GLY A 58 14.17 4.17 2.89
N SER A 59 14.43 3.49 4.02
CA SER A 59 15.58 3.77 4.88
C SER A 59 16.89 3.32 4.25
N ASN A 60 16.89 2.29 3.41
CA ASN A 60 18.04 1.92 2.59
C ASN A 60 18.20 2.81 1.35
N VAL A 61 17.10 3.02 0.61
CA VAL A 61 17.10 3.69 -0.69
C VAL A 61 17.53 5.15 -0.58
N MET A 62 17.17 5.84 0.51
CA MET A 62 17.54 7.25 0.68
C MET A 62 19.06 7.50 0.67
N TYR A 63 19.90 6.47 0.83
CA TYR A 63 21.36 6.59 0.82
C TYR A 63 22.03 6.34 -0.55
N TRP A 64 21.28 6.02 -1.60
CA TRP A 64 21.86 5.45 -2.83
C TRP A 64 22.68 6.40 -3.72
N LYS A 65 22.55 7.72 -3.55
CA LYS A 65 23.17 8.69 -4.46
C LYS A 65 24.54 9.15 -3.97
N ASP A 66 24.59 9.71 -2.76
CA ASP A 66 25.79 10.37 -2.23
C ASP A 66 26.17 9.85 -0.82
N GLY A 67 25.53 8.76 -0.36
CA GLY A 67 25.77 8.21 0.98
C GLY A 67 25.19 9.04 2.13
N GLU A 68 24.49 10.12 1.82
CA GLU A 68 23.67 10.91 2.75
C GLU A 68 22.19 10.58 2.54
N PRO A 69 21.35 10.68 3.59
CA PRO A 69 19.94 10.38 3.49
C PRO A 69 19.20 11.46 2.70
N ASP A 70 18.69 11.10 1.53
CA ASP A 70 17.96 11.98 0.62
C ASP A 70 16.62 11.34 0.18
N LEU A 71 15.51 12.03 0.48
CA LEU A 71 14.18 11.58 0.06
C LEU A 71 13.90 11.80 -1.41
N ASP A 72 14.62 12.70 -2.09
CA ASP A 72 14.45 12.91 -3.52
C ASP A 72 14.88 11.65 -4.29
N VAL A 73 15.85 10.90 -3.78
CA VAL A 73 16.22 9.56 -4.30
C VAL A 73 15.06 8.56 -4.19
N VAL A 74 14.36 8.53 -3.05
CA VAL A 74 13.18 7.66 -2.87
C VAL A 74 12.08 8.05 -3.85
N ILE A 75 11.88 9.35 -4.08
CA ILE A 75 10.90 9.88 -5.06
C ILE A 75 11.27 9.43 -6.48
N GLU A 76 12.53 9.52 -6.88
CA GLU A 76 13.01 9.06 -8.19
C GLU A 76 12.77 7.56 -8.40
N VAL A 77 13.03 6.75 -7.35
CA VAL A 77 12.77 5.29 -7.36
C VAL A 77 11.29 5.00 -7.50
N LEU A 78 10.43 5.64 -6.71
CA LEU A 78 8.98 5.48 -6.81
C LEU A 78 8.47 5.85 -8.21
N ALA A 79 8.92 6.99 -8.75
CA ALA A 79 8.55 7.42 -10.10
C ALA A 79 8.95 6.38 -11.15
N LYS A 80 10.17 5.82 -11.06
CA LYS A 80 10.65 4.79 -11.98
C LYS A 80 9.80 3.51 -11.90
N LEU A 81 9.40 3.08 -10.70
CA LEU A 81 8.55 1.91 -10.48
C LEU A 81 7.13 2.13 -11.00
N PHE A 82 6.51 3.29 -10.71
CA PHE A 82 5.20 3.64 -11.26
C PHE A 82 5.21 3.69 -12.80
N ASN A 83 6.26 4.27 -13.40
CA ASN A 83 6.41 4.32 -14.86
C ASN A 83 6.63 2.94 -15.50
N ALA A 84 7.10 1.95 -14.73
CA ALA A 84 7.21 0.56 -15.14
C ALA A 84 5.90 -0.23 -14.98
N GLY A 85 4.80 0.41 -14.54
CA GLY A 85 3.51 -0.23 -14.33
C GLY A 85 3.42 -1.05 -13.03
N LEU A 86 4.33 -0.82 -12.09
CA LEU A 86 4.35 -1.50 -10.80
C LEU A 86 3.55 -0.73 -9.74
N SER A 87 3.21 -1.43 -8.67
CA SER A 87 2.48 -0.91 -7.51
C SER A 87 3.39 -0.81 -6.29
N PRO A 88 4.24 0.25 -6.18
CA PRO A 88 5.15 0.40 -5.06
C PRO A 88 4.45 0.88 -3.78
N GLY A 89 4.77 0.24 -2.66
CA GLY A 89 4.67 0.78 -1.32
C GLY A 89 6.06 1.03 -0.75
N VAL A 90 6.23 2.02 0.13
CA VAL A 90 7.51 2.33 0.77
C VAL A 90 7.41 2.16 2.27
N MET A 91 8.40 1.50 2.84
CA MET A 91 8.53 1.33 4.29
C MET A 91 9.79 2.02 4.79
N PHE A 92 9.67 2.70 5.92
CA PHE A 92 10.79 3.34 6.60
C PHE A 92 10.95 2.72 7.99
N ASP A 93 12.19 2.59 8.45
CA ASP A 93 12.47 2.35 9.85
C ASP A 93 12.01 3.53 10.73
N ALA A 94 11.92 3.28 12.05
CA ALA A 94 11.45 4.29 12.99
C ALA A 94 12.35 5.54 13.08
N ASN A 95 13.61 5.44 12.62
CA ASN A 95 14.60 6.52 12.73
C ASN A 95 14.69 7.39 11.48
N ALA A 96 14.21 6.94 10.32
CA ALA A 96 14.31 7.66 9.05
C ALA A 96 13.92 9.13 9.14
N GLY A 97 12.84 9.45 9.86
CA GLY A 97 12.35 10.81 10.00
C GLY A 97 13.39 11.77 10.59
N TYR A 98 14.15 11.31 11.58
CA TYR A 98 15.19 12.10 12.23
C TYR A 98 16.38 12.34 11.31
N LEU A 99 16.67 11.41 10.39
CA LEU A 99 17.77 11.49 9.44
C LEU A 99 17.51 12.54 8.34
N VAL A 100 16.25 12.74 7.97
CA VAL A 100 15.85 13.62 6.85
C VAL A 100 15.17 14.92 7.28
N SER A 101 14.85 15.08 8.57
CA SER A 101 14.11 16.26 9.05
C SER A 101 14.40 16.69 10.50
N GLU A 102 15.42 16.12 11.15
CA GLU A 102 15.78 16.36 12.56
C GLU A 102 14.66 16.10 13.59
N ARG A 103 13.54 15.51 13.16
CA ARG A 103 12.38 15.18 14.01
C ARG A 103 11.73 13.89 13.55
N TYR A 104 10.94 13.29 14.45
CA TYR A 104 10.11 12.14 14.09
C TYR A 104 9.12 12.48 12.96
N MET A 105 9.00 11.58 11.99
CA MET A 105 8.01 11.63 10.91
C MET A 105 7.21 10.34 10.91
N HIS A 106 5.88 10.45 10.95
CA HIS A 106 4.95 9.34 10.78
C HIS A 106 4.59 9.15 9.29
N ASP A 107 3.85 8.09 8.95
CA ASP A 107 3.46 7.72 7.57
C ASP A 107 2.93 8.90 6.76
N GLY A 108 1.98 9.66 7.31
CA GLY A 108 1.39 10.82 6.62
C GLY A 108 2.38 11.96 6.31
N ALA A 109 3.41 12.16 7.13
CA ALA A 109 4.42 13.18 6.90
C ALA A 109 5.35 12.75 5.76
N PHE A 110 5.77 11.48 5.75
CA PHE A 110 6.52 10.90 4.64
C PHE A 110 5.69 10.89 3.34
N ALA A 111 4.44 10.43 3.38
CA ALA A 111 3.55 10.42 2.23
C ALA A 111 3.42 11.81 1.58
N LYS A 112 3.26 12.86 2.42
CA LYS A 112 3.24 14.24 1.92
C LYS A 112 4.57 14.65 1.30
N ARG A 113 5.71 14.29 1.90
CA ARG A 113 7.05 14.63 1.39
C ARG A 113 7.36 13.90 0.08
N LEU A 114 6.92 12.65 -0.05
CA LEU A 114 7.12 11.80 -1.22
C LEU A 114 6.10 12.04 -2.35
N GLY A 115 5.00 12.74 -2.06
CA GLY A 115 3.95 13.00 -3.05
C GLY A 115 3.10 11.78 -3.40
N VAL A 116 2.97 10.81 -2.49
CA VAL A 116 2.19 9.58 -2.68
C VAL A 116 1.03 9.47 -1.68
N PRO A 117 0.00 8.65 -1.94
CA PRO A 117 -1.06 8.40 -0.97
C PRO A 117 -0.50 7.83 0.33
N LYS A 118 -1.11 8.19 1.47
CA LYS A 118 -0.71 7.67 2.80
C LYS A 118 -0.72 6.13 2.84
N ALA A 119 -1.63 5.49 2.12
CA ALA A 119 -1.73 4.03 2.06
C ALA A 119 -0.50 3.35 1.43
N ASN A 120 0.33 4.10 0.70
CA ASN A 120 1.57 3.59 0.10
C ASN A 120 2.78 3.76 1.01
N VAL A 121 2.63 4.32 2.23
CA VAL A 121 3.74 4.60 3.13
C VAL A 121 3.49 3.98 4.49
N LEU A 122 4.49 3.30 5.03
CA LEU A 122 4.49 2.80 6.41
C LEU A 122 5.80 3.16 7.10
N VAL A 123 5.72 3.76 8.28
CA VAL A 123 6.86 3.86 9.20
C VAL A 123 6.73 2.73 10.21
N VAL A 124 7.71 1.83 10.20
CA VAL A 124 7.73 0.66 11.10
C VAL A 124 7.78 1.15 12.54
N PRO A 125 6.90 0.65 13.43
CA PRO A 125 6.91 1.04 14.83
C PRO A 125 8.26 0.78 15.50
N LYS A 126 8.67 1.68 16.39
CA LYS A 126 9.89 1.49 17.18
C LYS A 126 9.80 0.20 18.00
N GLY A 127 10.89 -0.58 18.00
CA GLY A 127 10.96 -1.86 18.71
C GLY A 127 10.52 -3.06 17.85
N THR A 128 10.00 -2.81 16.65
CA THR A 128 9.78 -3.85 15.63
C THR A 128 10.92 -3.81 14.61
N PRO A 129 11.53 -4.95 14.24
CA PRO A 129 12.52 -4.99 13.17
C PRO A 129 11.91 -4.57 11.82
N ALA A 130 12.53 -3.59 11.16
CA ALA A 130 12.07 -3.08 9.87
C ALA A 130 12.17 -4.14 8.78
N ASP A 131 13.32 -4.81 8.69
CA ASP A 131 13.61 -5.88 7.73
C ASP A 131 12.51 -6.96 7.73
N ALA A 132 12.18 -7.52 8.89
CA ALA A 132 11.12 -8.53 9.02
C ALA A 132 9.77 -8.01 8.50
N THR A 133 9.45 -6.75 8.81
CA THR A 133 8.19 -6.12 8.40
C THR A 133 8.13 -5.95 6.88
N ILE A 134 9.24 -5.52 6.27
CA ILE A 134 9.40 -5.38 4.81
C ILE A 134 9.26 -6.73 4.13
N LEU A 135 9.99 -7.74 4.59
CA LEU A 135 9.99 -9.08 4.01
C LEU A 135 8.64 -9.76 4.14
N LYS A 136 8.01 -9.64 5.31
CA LYS A 136 6.65 -10.15 5.53
C LYS A 136 5.65 -9.49 4.59
N ALA A 137 5.70 -8.17 4.43
CA ALA A 137 4.80 -7.47 3.52
C ALA A 137 5.00 -7.88 2.06
N ALA A 138 6.25 -8.03 1.62
CA ALA A 138 6.55 -8.52 0.28
C ALA A 138 5.99 -9.94 0.06
N ARG A 139 6.24 -10.86 0.99
CA ARG A 139 5.69 -12.22 0.97
C ARG A 139 4.16 -12.23 0.91
N ASP A 140 3.50 -11.51 1.82
CA ASP A 140 2.04 -11.48 1.91
C ASP A 140 1.39 -10.95 0.61
N MET A 141 2.09 -10.08 -0.12
CA MET A 141 1.64 -9.50 -1.38
C MET A 141 2.13 -10.26 -2.63
N GLY A 142 2.93 -11.32 -2.44
CA GLY A 142 3.65 -12.00 -3.53
C GLY A 142 4.57 -11.07 -4.32
N GLY A 143 5.02 -9.97 -3.69
CA GLY A 143 5.78 -8.90 -4.30
C GLY A 143 7.30 -9.04 -4.15
N ARG A 144 8.02 -8.05 -4.67
CA ARG A 144 9.49 -7.95 -4.61
C ARG A 144 9.94 -6.82 -3.69
N VAL A 145 11.20 -6.81 -3.28
CA VAL A 145 11.76 -5.76 -2.40
C VAL A 145 12.82 -4.95 -3.14
N VAL A 146 12.70 -3.62 -3.13
CA VAL A 146 13.74 -2.71 -3.61
C VAL A 146 14.61 -2.30 -2.43
N THR A 147 15.85 -2.81 -2.41
CA THR A 147 16.85 -2.53 -1.38
C THR A 147 18.23 -3.03 -1.82
N ASN A 148 19.30 -2.41 -1.33
CA ASN A 148 20.65 -2.97 -1.46
C ASN A 148 21.02 -3.93 -0.33
N ASP A 149 20.24 -4.01 0.75
CA ASP A 149 20.45 -5.00 1.82
C ASP A 149 20.26 -6.44 1.30
N ARG A 150 21.04 -7.37 1.82
CA ARG A 150 20.96 -8.80 1.50
C ARG A 150 20.07 -9.58 2.46
N PHE A 151 19.68 -8.99 3.60
CA PHE A 151 18.86 -9.62 4.64
C PHE A 151 19.32 -11.03 5.03
N ARG A 152 20.64 -11.24 5.14
CA ARG A 152 21.21 -12.59 5.38
C ARG A 152 20.71 -13.21 6.67
N ASP A 153 20.54 -12.39 7.70
CA ASP A 153 20.06 -12.82 9.02
C ASP A 153 18.59 -13.29 9.00
N TRP A 154 17.85 -12.91 7.95
CA TRP A 154 16.44 -13.26 7.76
C TRP A 154 16.23 -14.43 6.80
N ALA A 155 17.28 -14.96 6.16
CA ALA A 155 17.15 -15.96 5.10
C ALA A 155 16.56 -17.30 5.57
N GLU A 156 16.65 -17.63 6.87
CA GLU A 156 16.01 -18.82 7.44
C GLU A 156 14.48 -18.68 7.48
N GLU A 157 13.97 -17.50 7.84
CA GLU A 157 12.53 -17.21 7.91
C GLU A 157 11.96 -16.76 6.56
N TYR A 158 12.79 -16.11 5.74
CA TYR A 158 12.49 -15.54 4.43
C TYR A 158 13.46 -16.04 3.35
N PRO A 159 13.40 -17.33 2.95
CA PRO A 159 14.30 -17.89 1.95
C PRO A 159 14.21 -17.20 0.58
N GLU A 160 13.11 -16.49 0.29
CA GLU A 160 12.90 -15.71 -0.92
C GLU A 160 14.00 -14.64 -1.13
N VAL A 161 14.67 -14.19 -0.07
CA VAL A 161 15.81 -13.25 -0.17
C VAL A 161 17.01 -13.83 -0.96
N LEU A 162 17.06 -15.15 -1.10
CA LEU A 162 18.06 -15.87 -1.89
C LEU A 162 17.61 -16.16 -3.31
N GLU A 163 16.33 -15.90 -3.65
CA GLU A 163 15.79 -16.11 -4.99
C GLU A 163 16.15 -14.95 -5.92
N ASP A 164 16.58 -15.30 -7.12
CA ASP A 164 16.89 -14.31 -8.15
C ASP A 164 15.63 -13.51 -8.51
N GLY A 165 15.74 -12.19 -8.46
CA GLY A 165 14.66 -11.27 -8.80
C GLY A 165 13.72 -10.90 -7.65
N PHE A 166 13.80 -11.55 -6.48
CA PHE A 166 13.05 -11.12 -5.30
C PHE A 166 13.56 -9.77 -4.76
N LEU A 167 14.89 -9.63 -4.66
CA LEU A 167 15.54 -8.37 -4.30
C LEU A 167 15.93 -7.57 -5.56
N ILE A 168 15.26 -6.45 -5.78
CA ILE A 168 15.57 -5.48 -6.82
C ILE A 168 16.66 -4.54 -6.29
N LYS A 169 17.86 -4.65 -6.87
CA LYS A 169 19.01 -3.80 -6.55
C LYS A 169 18.97 -2.51 -7.35
N GLY A 170 19.71 -1.50 -6.90
CA GLY A 170 19.80 -0.25 -7.62
C GLY A 170 20.86 0.70 -7.09
N GLY A 171 20.90 1.88 -7.70
CA GLY A 171 21.81 2.94 -7.31
C GLY A 171 21.91 4.00 -8.39
N TYR A 172 22.95 4.82 -8.30
CA TYR A 172 23.27 5.83 -9.29
C TYR A 172 24.52 5.46 -10.07
N GLN A 173 24.48 5.68 -11.38
CA GLN A 173 25.63 5.60 -12.26
C GLN A 173 25.59 6.81 -13.19
N GLU A 174 26.65 7.61 -13.23
CA GLU A 174 26.70 8.84 -14.03
C GLU A 174 25.51 9.79 -13.79
N GLY A 175 25.07 9.88 -12.53
CA GLY A 175 23.93 10.71 -12.13
C GLY A 175 22.56 10.16 -12.55
N LYS A 176 22.49 8.94 -13.10
CA LYS A 176 21.23 8.29 -13.51
C LYS A 176 20.91 7.13 -12.58
N LEU A 177 19.66 7.10 -12.12
CA LEU A 177 19.10 5.99 -11.36
C LEU A 177 18.98 4.73 -12.24
N TRP A 178 19.58 3.63 -11.79
CA TRP A 178 19.41 2.30 -12.34
C TRP A 178 18.78 1.34 -11.32
N LEU A 179 18.03 0.37 -11.82
CA LEU A 179 17.45 -0.74 -11.04
C LEU A 179 17.78 -2.04 -11.80
N SER A 180 18.06 -3.13 -11.08
CA SER A 180 18.41 -4.44 -11.66
C SER A 180 17.21 -5.27 -12.15
N ALA A 181 16.04 -4.64 -12.27
CA ALA A 181 14.75 -5.32 -12.54
C ALA A 181 14.70 -5.99 -13.91
#